data_AF-A0A0L6TVQ6-F1
#
_entry.id   AF-A0A0L6TVQ6-F1
#
_cell.length_a   1.000
_cell.length_b   1.000
_cell.length_c   1.000
_cell.angle_alpha   90.00
_cell.angle_beta   90.00
_cell.angle_gamma   90.00
#
_symmetry.space_group_name_H-M   'P 1'
#
loop_
_entity.id
_entity.type
_entity.pdbx_description
1 polymer ?
#
loop_
_entity_poly.entity_id
_entity_poly.type
_entity_poly.pdbx_seq_one_letter_code
_entity_poly.pdbx_strand_id
1 'polypeptide(L)'
;MLRPQSKQSSFHCLLYNKIPDNHILKQIKKAVDFSFINELLKDTYCQNFGRPAKEPELMCKLLFLEHIYNLSDEKVIVEASFNLTYLYFLDINPEDTWPERS
;
A
#
# COMPACT_ATOMS: atom_id res chain seq x y z
N MET A 1 5.15 -14.18 8.73
CA MET A 1 6.19 -13.17 9.04
C MET A 1 5.77 -11.80 8.51
N LEU A 2 5.77 -10.78 9.38
CA LEU A 2 5.57 -9.36 9.04
C LEU A 2 6.92 -8.71 8.67
N ARG A 3 6.96 -7.81 7.68
CA ARG A 3 8.19 -7.15 7.22
C ARG A 3 8.30 -5.72 7.75
N PRO A 4 9.39 -5.37 8.47
CA PRO A 4 9.73 -3.98 8.74
C PRO A 4 10.57 -3.44 7.58
N GLN A 5 10.00 -2.63 6.68
CA GLN A 5 10.78 -2.07 5.57
C GLN A 5 10.35 -0.64 5.23
N SER A 6 11.33 0.22 4.94
CA SER A 6 11.06 1.55 4.37
C SER A 6 10.50 1.37 2.97
N LYS A 7 9.24 1.76 2.79
CA LYS A 7 8.47 1.29 1.65
C LYS A 7 8.74 2.05 0.35
N GLN A 8 9.21 3.30 0.43
CA GLN A 8 9.43 4.18 -0.73
C GLN A 8 10.80 4.86 -0.66
N SER A 9 11.86 4.18 -1.11
CA SER A 9 13.23 4.70 -1.08
C SER A 9 13.93 4.73 -2.45
N SER A 10 13.21 4.36 -3.51
CA SER A 10 13.72 4.34 -4.87
C SER A 10 13.93 5.75 -5.47
N PHE A 11 14.86 5.85 -6.42
CA PHE A 11 15.01 7.02 -7.30
C PHE A 11 13.69 7.38 -8.03
N HIS A 12 12.91 6.38 -8.46
CA HIS A 12 11.68 6.63 -9.20
C HIS A 12 10.57 7.24 -8.35
N CYS A 13 10.67 7.21 -7.01
CA CYS A 13 9.74 7.90 -6.12
C CYS A 13 9.65 9.41 -6.39
N LEU A 14 10.64 10.02 -7.07
CA LEU A 14 10.56 11.40 -7.57
C LEU A 14 9.33 11.64 -8.47
N LEU A 15 8.80 10.61 -9.12
CA LEU A 15 7.57 10.70 -9.92
C LEU A 15 6.35 11.09 -9.08
N TYR A 16 6.33 10.78 -7.78
CA TYR A 16 5.23 11.16 -6.88
C TYR A 16 5.13 12.66 -6.64
N ASN A 17 6.17 13.43 -6.97
CA ASN A 17 6.10 14.89 -6.96
C ASN A 17 5.13 15.45 -8.01
N LYS A 18 4.73 14.63 -9.01
CA LYS A 18 3.70 15.00 -9.98
C LYS A 18 2.28 14.95 -9.41
N ILE A 19 2.06 14.26 -8.28
CA ILE A 19 0.74 14.20 -7.64
C ILE A 19 0.53 15.53 -6.90
N PRO A 20 -0.55 16.28 -7.17
CA PRO A 20 -0.84 17.52 -6.45
C PRO A 20 -0.97 17.31 -4.94
N ASP A 21 -0.47 18.24 -4.12
CA ASP A 21 -0.52 18.10 -2.66
C ASP A 21 -1.94 18.17 -2.08
N ASN A 22 -2.88 18.75 -2.82
CA ASN A 22 -4.30 18.76 -2.49
C ASN A 22 -5.04 17.49 -2.96
N HIS A 23 -4.33 16.50 -3.54
CA HIS A 23 -4.95 15.23 -3.92
C HIS A 23 -5.44 14.48 -2.67
N ILE A 24 -6.67 13.95 -2.73
CA ILE A 24 -7.35 13.31 -1.58
C ILE A 24 -6.50 12.20 -0.93
N LEU A 25 -5.93 11.28 -1.72
CA LEU A 25 -5.06 10.22 -1.18
C LEU A 25 -3.79 10.74 -0.50
N LYS A 26 -3.24 11.87 -0.95
CA LYS A 26 -2.10 12.52 -0.28
C LYS A 26 -2.54 13.11 1.06
N GLN A 27 -3.72 13.72 1.13
CA GLN A 27 -4.28 14.26 2.37
C GLN A 27 -4.57 13.14 3.38
N ILE A 28 -5.21 12.05 2.94
CA ILE A 28 -5.53 10.90 3.79
C ILE A 28 -4.26 10.26 4.35
N LYS A 29 -3.26 9.99 3.50
CA LYS A 29 -1.98 9.42 3.94
C LYS A 29 -1.24 10.32 4.94
N LYS A 30 -1.38 11.65 4.83
CA LYS A 30 -0.83 12.61 5.81
C LYS A 30 -1.61 12.64 7.12
N ALA A 31 -2.93 12.40 7.06
CA ALA A 31 -3.82 12.47 8.23
C ALA A 31 -3.86 11.15 9.02
N VAL A 32 -3.61 10.02 8.37
CA VAL A 32 -3.70 8.68 8.97
C VAL A 32 -2.39 7.95 8.75
N ASP A 33 -1.68 7.67 9.85
CA ASP A 33 -0.63 6.66 9.83
C ASP A 33 -1.29 5.28 9.88
N PHE A 34 -1.11 4.47 8.83
CA PHE A 34 -1.70 3.13 8.74
C PHE A 34 -0.84 2.05 9.42
N SER A 35 0.37 2.38 9.89
CA SER A 35 1.27 1.42 10.54
C SER A 35 0.64 0.74 11.77
N PHE A 36 -0.34 1.39 12.41
CA PHE A 36 -1.10 0.82 13.53
C PHE A 36 -1.74 -0.53 13.21
N ILE A 37 -2.07 -0.81 11.94
CA ILE A 37 -2.69 -2.06 11.50
C ILE A 37 -1.72 -3.23 11.70
N ASN A 38 -0.45 -3.02 11.37
CA ASN A 38 0.57 -4.03 11.57
C ASN A 38 0.80 -4.30 13.07
N GLU A 39 0.77 -3.27 13.91
CA GLU A 39 0.86 -3.45 15.38
C GLU A 39 -0.39 -4.14 15.95
N LEU A 40 -1.59 -3.77 15.49
CA LEU A 40 -2.85 -4.38 15.94
C LEU A 40 -2.91 -5.88 15.62
N LEU A 41 -2.37 -6.29 14.48
CA LEU A 41 -2.42 -7.67 14.02
C LEU A 41 -1.21 -8.50 14.44
N LYS A 42 -0.17 -7.88 15.01
CA LYS A 42 1.12 -8.50 15.32
C LYS A 42 1.02 -9.85 16.04
N ASP A 43 0.14 -9.95 17.02
CA ASP A 43 -0.01 -11.17 17.84
C ASP A 43 -0.74 -12.32 17.11
N THR A 44 -1.41 -12.01 16.01
CA THR A 44 -2.10 -13.01 15.16
C THR A 44 -1.21 -13.54 14.03
N TYR A 45 -0.05 -12.92 13.79
CA TYR A 45 0.90 -13.34 12.77
C TYR A 45 2.15 -13.96 13.41
N CYS A 46 2.59 -15.09 12.86
CA CYS A 46 3.88 -15.66 13.26
C CYS A 46 5.03 -14.78 12.79
N GLN A 47 5.86 -14.31 13.72
CA GLN A 47 7.01 -13.46 13.44
C GLN A 47 8.13 -14.24 12.73
N ASN A 48 8.38 -15.49 13.12
CA ASN A 48 9.62 -16.18 12.77
C ASN A 48 9.44 -17.31 11.75
N PHE A 49 8.22 -17.78 11.51
CA PHE A 49 7.96 -18.97 10.69
C PHE A 49 6.83 -18.75 9.68
N GLY A 50 6.85 -19.55 8.61
CA GLY A 50 5.84 -19.58 7.56
C GLY A 50 6.15 -18.69 6.34
N ARG A 51 5.26 -18.73 5.35
CA ARG A 51 5.33 -17.85 4.17
C ARG A 51 5.24 -16.39 4.64
N PRO A 52 6.07 -15.47 4.10
CA PRO A 52 5.89 -14.03 4.35
C PRO A 52 4.45 -13.64 4.04
N ALA A 53 3.77 -13.01 5.00
CA ALA A 53 2.42 -12.55 4.78
C ALA A 53 2.44 -11.39 3.78
N LYS A 54 1.34 -11.23 3.02
CA LYS A 54 1.07 -9.92 2.43
C LYS A 54 0.91 -8.93 3.58
N GLU A 55 1.55 -7.77 3.47
CA GLU A 55 1.56 -6.76 4.54
C GLU A 55 0.12 -6.36 4.90
N PRO A 56 -0.35 -6.57 6.15
CA PRO A 56 -1.72 -6.25 6.53
C PRO A 56 -2.11 -4.81 6.27
N GLU A 57 -1.18 -3.88 6.51
CA GLU A 57 -1.34 -2.47 6.16
C GLU A 57 -1.65 -2.25 4.68
N LEU A 58 -0.95 -2.94 3.77
CA LEU A 58 -1.19 -2.85 2.33
C LEU A 58 -2.59 -3.36 1.98
N MET A 59 -2.98 -4.51 2.54
CA MET A 59 -4.30 -5.10 2.31
C MET A 59 -5.41 -4.16 2.75
N CYS A 60 -5.30 -3.56 3.94
CA CYS A 60 -6.30 -2.59 4.40
C CYS A 60 -6.36 -1.34 3.54
N LYS A 61 -5.23 -0.84 3.03
CA LYS A 61 -5.23 0.29 2.09
C LYS A 61 -5.88 -0.07 0.75
N LEU A 62 -5.73 -1.29 0.26
CA LEU A 62 -6.44 -1.77 -0.94
C LEU A 62 -7.96 -1.77 -0.71
N LEU A 63 -8.42 -2.35 0.41
CA LEU A 63 -9.83 -2.32 0.80
C LEU A 63 -10.36 -0.88 0.94
N PHE A 64 -9.52 0.02 1.45
CA PHE A 64 -9.86 1.43 1.55
C PHE A 64 -10.08 2.04 0.17
N LEU A 65 -9.18 1.79 -0.79
CA LEU A 65 -9.31 2.25 -2.18
C LEU A 65 -10.55 1.66 -2.87
N GLU A 66 -10.81 0.36 -2.70
CA GLU A 66 -12.03 -0.30 -3.19
C GLU A 66 -13.28 0.43 -2.69
N HIS A 67 -13.33 0.74 -1.40
CA HIS A 67 -14.48 1.39 -0.79
C HIS A 67 -14.68 2.84 -1.26
N ILE A 68 -13.64 3.69 -1.19
CA ILE A 68 -13.81 5.12 -1.49
C ILE A 68 -14.02 5.42 -2.98
N TYR A 69 -13.57 4.53 -3.87
CA TYR A 69 -13.72 4.66 -5.32
C TYR A 69 -14.75 3.70 -5.90
N ASN A 70 -15.43 2.90 -5.06
CA ASN A 70 -16.42 1.89 -5.46
C ASN A 70 -15.88 0.96 -6.58
N LEU A 71 -14.69 0.40 -6.35
CA LEU A 71 -14.00 -0.51 -7.26
C LEU A 71 -14.15 -1.95 -6.79
N SER A 72 -14.13 -2.90 -7.73
CA SER A 72 -13.95 -4.32 -7.40
C SER A 72 -12.48 -4.61 -7.08
N ASP A 73 -12.23 -5.74 -6.40
CA ASP A 73 -10.89 -6.24 -6.09
C ASP A 73 -10.02 -6.32 -7.35
N GLU A 74 -10.56 -6.83 -8.46
CA GLU A 74 -9.82 -6.89 -9.72
C GLU A 74 -9.47 -5.50 -10.26
N LYS A 75 -10.42 -4.56 -10.17
CA LYS A 75 -10.23 -3.20 -10.65
C LYS A 75 -9.22 -2.44 -9.80
N VAL A 76 -9.24 -2.60 -8.48
CA VAL A 76 -8.27 -1.90 -7.62
C VAL A 76 -6.86 -2.38 -7.90
N ILE A 77 -6.66 -3.68 -8.14
CA ILE A 77 -5.36 -4.24 -8.48
C ILE A 77 -4.88 -3.77 -9.86
N VAL A 78 -5.77 -3.72 -10.84
CA VAL A 78 -5.44 -3.18 -12.17
C VAL A 78 -5.07 -1.70 -12.07
N GLU A 79 -5.86 -0.88 -11.41
CA GLU A 79 -5.54 0.55 -11.22
C GLU A 79 -4.22 0.74 -10.49
N ALA A 80 -3.99 -0.02 -9.42
CA ALA A 80 -2.75 0.07 -8.67
C ALA A 80 -1.52 -0.34 -9.51
N SER A 81 -1.68 -1.07 -10.62
CA SER A 81 -0.59 -1.42 -11.54
C SER A 81 0.04 -0.29 -12.35
N PHE A 82 -0.65 0.83 -12.50
CA PHE A 82 -0.14 1.96 -13.28
C PHE A 82 -0.46 3.33 -12.68
N ASN A 83 -1.45 3.42 -11.79
CA ASN A 83 -1.89 4.67 -11.21
C ASN A 83 -0.89 5.12 -10.14
N LEU A 84 -0.08 6.12 -10.48
CA LEU A 84 0.95 6.69 -9.59
C LEU A 84 0.38 7.13 -8.24
N THR A 85 -0.85 7.63 -8.20
CA THR A 85 -1.47 8.06 -6.95
C THR A 85 -1.81 6.87 -6.05
N TYR A 86 -2.21 5.75 -6.63
CA TYR A 86 -2.50 4.53 -5.89
C TYR A 86 -1.20 3.92 -5.38
N LEU A 87 -0.17 3.81 -6.23
CA LEU A 87 1.17 3.35 -5.83
C LEU A 87 1.73 4.20 -4.68
N TYR A 88 1.58 5.53 -4.77
CA TYR A 88 1.97 6.44 -3.69
C TYR A 88 1.23 6.14 -2.37
N PHE A 89 -0.10 5.99 -2.44
CA PHE A 89 -0.92 5.72 -1.27
C PHE A 89 -0.58 4.37 -0.62
N LEU A 90 -0.36 3.35 -1.45
CA LEU A 90 -0.07 1.97 -1.07
C LEU A 90 1.36 1.72 -0.62
N ASP A 91 2.21 2.75 -0.64
CA ASP A 91 3.62 2.63 -0.26
C ASP A 91 4.39 1.66 -1.16
N ILE A 92 4.14 1.67 -2.45
CA ILE A 92 4.85 0.84 -3.44
C ILE A 92 5.84 1.76 -4.18
N ASN A 93 6.99 1.26 -4.68
CA ASN A 93 7.83 2.06 -5.59
C ASN A 93 7.27 1.97 -7.03
N PRO A 94 7.42 3.01 -7.87
CA PRO A 94 6.81 3.01 -9.21
C PRO A 94 7.23 1.85 -10.13
N GLU A 95 8.43 1.31 -9.93
CA GLU A 95 8.99 0.20 -10.69
C GLU A 95 8.76 -1.18 -10.07
N ASP A 96 8.22 -1.24 -8.84
CA ASP A 96 7.98 -2.51 -8.18
C ASP A 96 6.90 -3.29 -8.93
N THR A 97 7.16 -4.59 -9.13
CA THR A 97 6.16 -5.49 -9.66
C THR A 97 5.13 -5.83 -8.59
N TRP A 98 3.89 -6.02 -9.03
CA TRP A 98 2.82 -6.46 -8.14
C TRP A 98 3.16 -7.82 -7.53
N PRO A 99 2.99 -7.99 -6.21
CA PRO A 99 3.22 -9.27 -5.57
C PRO A 99 2.35 -10.34 -6.24
N GLU A 100 2.95 -11.47 -6.55
CA GLU A 100 2.29 -12.57 -7.25
C GLU A 100 0.96 -12.95 -6.59
N ARG A 101 -0.03 -13.30 -7.43
CA ARG A 101 -1.25 -13.96 -6.95
C ARG A 101 -0.81 -15.30 -6.36
N SER A 102 -1.06 -15.46 -5.07
CA SER A 102 -0.84 -16.69 -4.31
C SER A 102 -1.79 -17.78 -4.74
#